data_AF-K8E2T9-F1
#
_entry.id   AF-K8E2T9-F1
#
_cell.length_a   1.000
_cell.length_b   1.000
_cell.length_c   1.000
_cell.angle_alpha   90.00
_cell.angle_beta   90.00
_cell.angle_gamma   90.00
#
_symmetry.space_group_name_H-M   'P 1'
#
loop_
_entity.id
_entity.type
_entity.pdbx_description
1 polymer ?
#
loop_
_entity_poly.entity_id
_entity_poly.type
_entity_poly.pdbx_seq_one_letter_code
_entity_poly.pdbx_strand_id
1 'polypeptide(L)'
;MKEYYPHVNEGIQLSNGQGFPKQAFAQATDKRSIINVGSPQQIIEKILYQHEMFGHQRYVAQLDFGGVPFDKIMKNIELIGNEILPAVKKYTAKESNTK
;
A
#
# COMPACT_ATOMS: atom_id res chain seq x y z
N MET A 1 -9.36 -1.92 8.19
CA MET A 1 -9.82 -2.93 7.22
C MET A 1 -11.30 -2.75 6.85
N LYS A 2 -12.27 -2.96 7.75
CA LYS A 2 -13.71 -2.81 7.42
C LYS A 2 -14.09 -1.43 6.86
N GLU A 3 -13.44 -0.38 7.37
CA GLU A 3 -13.66 1.01 6.94
C GLU A 3 -13.24 1.29 5.48
N TYR A 4 -12.21 0.62 4.97
CA TYR A 4 -11.70 0.86 3.60
C TYR A 4 -12.35 -0.03 2.54
N TYR A 5 -12.97 -1.16 2.95
CA TYR A 5 -13.60 -2.07 2.01
C TYR A 5 -14.70 -1.43 1.13
N PRO A 6 -15.60 -0.57 1.65
CA PRO A 6 -16.63 0.09 0.84
C PRO A 6 -16.04 0.88 -0.34
N HIS A 7 -15.01 1.69 -0.08
CA HIS A 7 -14.32 2.49 -1.07
C HIS A 7 -13.65 1.62 -2.15
N VAL A 8 -12.96 0.56 -1.72
CA VAL A 8 -12.34 -0.43 -2.63
C VAL A 8 -13.40 -1.13 -3.48
N ASN A 9 -14.51 -1.54 -2.87
CA ASN A 9 -15.58 -2.21 -3.59
C ASN A 9 -16.25 -1.29 -4.62
N GLU A 10 -16.55 -0.06 -4.24
CA GLU A 10 -17.19 0.93 -5.11
C GLU A 10 -16.29 1.28 -6.30
N GLY A 11 -15.01 1.58 -6.07
CA GLY A 11 -14.10 1.89 -7.16
C GLY A 11 -13.90 0.73 -8.15
N ILE A 12 -13.83 -0.53 -7.67
CA ILE A 12 -13.74 -1.70 -8.56
C ILE A 12 -15.07 -1.92 -9.29
N GLN A 13 -16.21 -1.71 -8.63
CA GLN A 13 -17.52 -1.81 -9.27
C GLN A 13 -17.70 -0.76 -10.37
N LEU A 14 -17.26 0.47 -10.16
CA LEU A 14 -17.28 1.52 -11.17
C LEU A 14 -16.33 1.24 -12.33
N SER A 15 -15.18 0.61 -12.06
CA SER A 15 -14.17 0.31 -13.09
C SER A 15 -14.50 -0.93 -13.91
N ASN A 16 -15.01 -1.99 -13.26
CA ASN A 16 -15.10 -3.35 -13.83
C ASN A 16 -16.54 -3.92 -13.82
N GLY A 17 -17.53 -3.19 -13.33
CA GLY A 17 -18.93 -3.62 -13.25
C GLY A 17 -19.23 -4.66 -12.15
N GLN A 18 -18.22 -5.14 -11.43
CA GLN A 18 -18.36 -6.10 -10.32
C GLN A 18 -17.58 -5.63 -9.10
N GLY A 19 -18.10 -5.91 -7.90
CA GLY A 19 -17.44 -5.54 -6.65
C GLY A 19 -16.19 -6.36 -6.34
N PHE A 20 -15.36 -5.88 -5.42
CA PHE A 20 -14.17 -6.62 -4.99
C PHE A 20 -14.54 -7.75 -4.00
N PRO A 21 -14.08 -9.00 -4.18
CA PRO A 21 -14.44 -10.11 -3.30
C PRO A 21 -14.04 -9.88 -1.84
N LYS A 22 -15.00 -9.96 -0.91
CA LYS A 22 -14.77 -9.75 0.54
C LYS A 22 -13.68 -10.66 1.12
N GLN A 23 -13.67 -11.93 0.71
CA GLN A 23 -12.68 -12.90 1.18
C GLN A 23 -11.26 -12.53 0.73
N ALA A 24 -11.10 -12.12 -0.52
CA ALA A 24 -9.82 -11.64 -1.03
C ALA A 24 -9.37 -10.37 -0.27
N PHE A 25 -10.30 -9.47 0.06
CA PHE A 25 -9.98 -8.27 0.84
C PHE A 25 -9.57 -8.59 2.28
N ALA A 26 -10.21 -9.59 2.90
CA ALA A 26 -9.84 -10.03 4.24
C ALA A 26 -8.41 -10.58 4.30
N GLN A 27 -7.94 -11.18 3.21
CA GLN A 27 -6.56 -11.70 3.07
C GLN A 27 -5.59 -10.65 2.51
N ALA A 28 -6.06 -9.43 2.23
CA ALA A 28 -5.26 -8.41 1.56
C ALA A 28 -4.07 -7.92 2.37
N THR A 29 -3.96 -8.23 3.68
CA THR A 29 -2.77 -7.89 4.47
C THR A 29 -1.54 -8.74 4.12
N ASP A 30 -1.70 -9.89 3.46
CA ASP A 30 -0.58 -10.72 3.00
C ASP A 30 0.31 -9.94 2.02
N LYS A 31 1.63 -10.08 2.14
CA LYS A 31 2.58 -9.33 1.31
C LYS A 31 2.52 -9.63 -0.18
N ARG A 32 1.94 -10.76 -0.55
CA ARG A 32 1.72 -11.18 -1.95
C ARG A 32 0.43 -10.61 -2.53
N SER A 33 -0.41 -9.99 -1.71
CA SER A 33 -1.63 -9.32 -2.19
C SER A 33 -1.27 -8.09 -3.02
N ILE A 34 -2.06 -7.87 -4.08
CA ILE A 34 -1.96 -6.65 -4.91
C ILE A 34 -2.51 -5.41 -4.19
N ILE A 35 -3.29 -5.57 -3.12
CA ILE A 35 -3.86 -4.44 -2.37
C ILE A 35 -2.91 -4.04 -1.24
N ASN A 36 -2.50 -2.79 -1.26
CA ASN A 36 -1.69 -2.18 -0.20
C ASN A 36 -2.59 -1.66 0.93
N VAL A 37 -3.08 -2.58 1.76
CA VAL A 37 -3.83 -2.29 2.99
C VAL A 37 -3.24 -3.05 4.18
N GLY A 38 -3.22 -2.41 5.35
CA GLY A 38 -2.64 -2.99 6.57
C GLY A 38 -2.12 -1.92 7.54
N SER A 39 -1.33 -2.35 8.52
CA SER A 39 -0.52 -1.45 9.36
C SER A 39 0.68 -0.89 8.58
N PRO A 40 1.31 0.21 9.03
CA PRO A 40 2.53 0.72 8.41
C PRO A 40 3.62 -0.35 8.22
N GLN A 41 3.81 -1.22 9.20
CA GLN A 41 4.79 -2.32 9.14
C GLN A 41 4.45 -3.33 8.02
N GLN A 42 3.18 -3.68 7.85
CA GLN A 42 2.75 -4.57 6.77
C GLN A 42 2.96 -3.93 5.39
N ILE A 43 2.76 -2.62 5.27
CA ILE A 43 3.04 -1.89 4.03
C ILE A 43 4.54 -1.81 3.75
N ILE A 44 5.37 -1.58 4.77
CA ILE A 44 6.84 -1.61 4.64
C ILE A 44 7.30 -2.98 4.15
N GLU A 45 6.84 -4.08 4.78
CA GLU A 45 7.20 -5.44 4.38
C GLU A 45 6.80 -5.72 2.93
N LYS A 46 5.62 -5.27 2.50
CA LYS A 46 5.14 -5.38 1.12
C LYS A 46 6.04 -4.67 0.12
N ILE A 47 6.37 -3.41 0.38
CA ILE A 47 7.20 -2.60 -0.52
C ILE A 47 8.59 -3.23 -0.65
N LEU A 48 9.19 -3.66 0.48
CA LEU A 48 10.50 -4.29 0.49
C LEU A 48 10.48 -5.65 -0.22
N TYR A 49 9.47 -6.47 0.01
CA TYR A 49 9.30 -7.73 -0.70
C TYR A 49 9.20 -7.52 -2.22
N GLN A 50 8.39 -6.54 -2.66
CA GLN A 50 8.28 -6.19 -4.08
C GLN A 50 9.60 -5.60 -4.63
N HIS A 51 10.38 -4.90 -3.80
CA HIS A 51 11.67 -4.34 -4.19
C HIS A 51 12.68 -5.46 -4.43
N GLU A 52 12.76 -6.43 -3.54
CA GLU A 52 13.60 -7.62 -3.68
C GLU A 52 13.21 -8.46 -4.90
N MET A 53 11.90 -8.61 -5.17
CA MET A 53 11.42 -9.42 -6.29
C MET A 53 11.56 -8.76 -7.65
N PHE A 54 11.35 -7.45 -7.75
CA PHE A 54 11.29 -6.75 -9.04
C PHE A 54 12.43 -5.76 -9.28
N GLY A 55 13.27 -5.47 -8.27
CA GLY A 55 14.33 -4.47 -8.37
C GLY A 55 13.82 -3.05 -8.63
N HIS A 56 12.56 -2.78 -8.31
CA HIS A 56 11.92 -1.50 -8.64
C HIS A 56 12.51 -0.36 -7.80
N GLN A 57 12.76 0.79 -8.42
CA GLN A 57 13.39 1.96 -7.77
C GLN A 57 12.38 3.05 -7.41
N ARG A 58 11.16 2.95 -7.93
CA ARG A 58 10.08 3.90 -7.72
C ARG A 58 8.82 3.14 -7.34
N TYR A 59 8.22 3.55 -6.23
CA TYR A 59 6.91 3.09 -5.78
C TYR A 59 5.89 4.20 -6.06
N VAL A 60 4.78 3.84 -6.71
CA VAL A 60 3.65 4.74 -6.99
C VAL A 60 2.41 4.09 -6.40
N ALA A 61 1.68 4.84 -5.57
CA ALA A 61 0.47 4.36 -4.92
C ALA A 61 -0.74 5.21 -5.29
N GLN A 62 -1.89 4.56 -5.41
CA GLN A 62 -3.20 5.20 -5.45
C GLN A 62 -3.75 5.24 -4.03
N LEU A 63 -3.87 6.45 -3.46
CA LEU A 63 -4.34 6.66 -2.07
C LEU A 63 -5.84 6.87 -1.97
N ASP A 64 -6.44 7.48 -2.99
CA ASP A 64 -7.88 7.62 -3.13
C ASP A 64 -8.41 6.66 -4.18
N PHE A 65 -9.35 5.83 -3.76
CA PHE A 65 -10.03 4.90 -4.62
C PHE A 65 -11.45 4.70 -4.11
N GLY A 66 -12.45 5.17 -4.86
CA GLY A 66 -13.86 5.14 -4.44
C GLY A 66 -14.24 6.19 -3.39
N GLY A 67 -13.62 7.38 -3.44
CA GLY A 67 -14.07 8.54 -2.67
C GLY A 67 -13.71 8.48 -1.19
N VAL A 68 -12.42 8.28 -0.88
CA VAL A 68 -11.94 8.26 0.50
C VAL A 68 -12.02 9.69 1.09
N PRO A 69 -12.52 9.88 2.32
CA PRO A 69 -12.54 11.20 2.97
C PRO A 69 -11.16 11.86 3.05
N PHE A 70 -11.12 13.18 2.84
CA PHE A 70 -9.87 13.95 2.75
C PHE A 70 -8.99 13.85 4.00
N ASP A 71 -9.59 13.87 5.20
CA ASP A 71 -8.89 13.73 6.48
C ASP A 71 -8.13 12.39 6.58
N LYS A 72 -8.70 11.33 6.02
CA LYS A 72 -8.08 9.99 5.97
C LYS A 72 -6.95 9.94 4.97
N ILE A 73 -7.10 10.59 3.82
CA ILE A 73 -6.03 10.73 2.83
C ILE A 73 -4.84 11.47 3.46
N MET A 74 -5.10 12.59 4.15
CA MET A 74 -4.04 13.35 4.83
C MET A 74 -3.33 12.53 5.90
N LYS A 75 -4.08 11.78 6.72
CA LYS A 75 -3.49 10.85 7.70
C LYS A 75 -2.62 9.78 7.04
N ASN A 76 -3.03 9.23 5.90
CA ASN A 76 -2.22 8.26 5.16
C ASN A 76 -0.94 8.90 4.62
N ILE A 77 -1.00 10.13 4.12
CA ILE A 77 0.18 10.89 3.66
C ILE A 77 1.17 11.09 4.82
N GLU A 78 0.69 11.46 6.00
CA GLU A 78 1.52 11.60 7.20
C GLU A 78 2.21 10.29 7.58
N LEU A 79 1.47 9.17 7.63
CA LEU A 79 2.03 7.85 7.93
C LEU A 79 3.08 7.43 6.89
N ILE A 80 2.82 7.71 5.60
CA ILE A 80 3.76 7.42 4.52
C ILE A 80 5.04 8.24 4.69
N GLY A 81 4.92 9.55 4.93
CA GLY A 81 6.05 10.46 5.05
C GLY A 81 6.89 10.23 6.30
N ASN A 82 6.25 9.95 7.44
CA ASN A 82 6.90 9.91 8.74
C ASN A 82 7.36 8.52 9.17
N GLU A 83 6.67 7.45 8.75
CA GLU A 83 6.98 6.09 9.20
C GLU A 83 7.45 5.19 8.06
N ILE A 84 6.69 5.11 6.97
CA ILE A 84 6.93 4.12 5.91
C ILE A 84 8.14 4.48 5.06
N LEU A 85 8.19 5.72 4.55
CA LEU A 85 9.25 6.16 3.66
C LEU A 85 10.64 6.13 4.33
N PRO A 86 10.83 6.59 5.58
CA PRO A 86 12.12 6.47 6.26
C PRO A 86 12.54 5.01 6.47
N ALA A 87 11.61 4.14 6.85
CA ALA A 87 11.90 2.72 7.05
C ALA A 87 12.35 2.06 5.74
N VAL A 88 11.59 2.22 4.65
CA VAL A 88 11.95 1.66 3.34
C VAL A 88 13.31 2.17 2.89
N LYS A 89 13.56 3.48 2.96
CA LYS A 89 14.85 4.08 2.59
C LYS A 89 16.01 3.51 3.38
N LYS A 90 15.83 3.24 4.68
CA LYS A 90 16.87 2.64 5.52
C LYS A 90 17.29 1.24 5.01
N TYR A 91 16.32 0.43 4.57
CA TYR A 91 16.59 -0.91 4.07
C TYR A 91 17.09 -0.94 2.62
N THR A 92 16.64 0.00 1.78
CA THR A 92 17.04 0.06 0.37
C THR A 92 18.22 1.00 0.12
N ALA A 93 18.75 1.65 1.17
CA ALA A 93 19.98 2.42 1.06
C ALA A 93 21.08 1.45 0.62
N LYS A 94 21.68 1.71 -0.55
CA LYS A 94 22.91 1.00 -0.91
C LYS A 94 23.92 1.26 0.21
N GLU A 95 24.53 0.21 0.76
CA GLU A 95 25.83 0.40 1.39
C GLU A 95 26.69 1.14 0.37
N SER A 96 27.08 2.36 0.69
CA SER A 96 28.03 3.10 -0.10
C SER A 96 29.27 2.23 -0.17
N ASN A 97 29.46 1.55 -1.32
CA ASN A 97 30.58 0.70 -1.63
C ASN A 97 31.86 1.32 -1.06
N THR A 98 32.41 0.70 -0.02
CA THR A 98 33.82 0.81 0.30
C THR A 98 34.55 0.16 -0.88
N LYS A 99 34.95 0.99 -1.85
CA LYS A 99 36.01 0.69 -2.80
C LYS A 99 37.17 1.62 -2.49
#